data_AF-A0A2D7TU47-F1
#
_entry.id   AF-A0A2D7TU47-F1
#
_cell.length_a   1.000
_cell.length_b   1.000
_cell.length_c   1.000
_cell.angle_alpha   90.00
_cell.angle_beta   90.00
_cell.angle_gamma   90.00
#
_symmetry.space_group_name_H-M   'P 1'
#
loop_
_entity.id
_entity.type
_entity.pdbx_description
1 polymer ?
#
loop_
_entity_poly.entity_id
_entity_poly.type
_entity_poly.pdbx_seq_one_letter_code
_entity_poly.pdbx_strand_id
1 'polypeptide(L)'
;MAQAFPLWVIIIDYALGVVMWTLIGRTAMNMFQPENSDFFFMKAFVKLTDPLIRLWKPLTPQFLLPPLVPLYVAWFFYLARFYVMPYLLGYSVMGMLSFPLEGEIAAGIYAIFNR
;
A
#
# COMPACT_ATOMS: atom_id res chain seq x y z
N MET A 1 -10.23 -3.31 24.70
CA MET A 1 -10.91 -4.32 23.87
C MET A 1 -10.63 -3.95 22.42
N ALA A 2 -9.89 -4.78 21.69
CA ALA A 2 -9.64 -4.55 20.27
C ALA A 2 -11.01 -4.42 19.56
N GLN A 3 -11.29 -3.26 18.97
CA GLN A 3 -12.41 -3.15 18.06
C GLN A 3 -12.09 -4.04 16.86
N ALA A 4 -12.73 -5.20 16.80
CA ALA A 4 -12.64 -6.07 15.63
C ALA A 4 -13.15 -5.27 14.43
N PHE A 5 -12.24 -4.88 13.53
CA PHE A 5 -12.60 -4.18 12.31
C PHE A 5 -13.57 -5.06 11.50
N PRO A 6 -14.60 -4.48 10.87
CA PRO A 6 -15.46 -5.23 9.97
C PRO A 6 -14.64 -5.91 8.86
N LEU A 7 -14.97 -7.16 8.54
CA LEU A 7 -14.22 -7.96 7.56
C LEU A 7 -14.06 -7.26 6.20
N TRP A 8 -15.06 -6.51 5.76
CA TRP A 8 -15.02 -5.76 4.52
C TRP A 8 -13.96 -4.64 4.52
N VAL A 9 -13.68 -4.01 5.68
CA VAL A 9 -12.63 -2.99 5.82
C VAL A 9 -11.26 -3.62 5.59
N ILE A 10 -11.05 -4.80 6.19
CA ILE A 10 -9.81 -5.57 6.04
C ILE A 10 -9.62 -5.95 4.57
N ILE A 11 -10.67 -6.48 3.91
CA ILE A 11 -10.60 -6.87 2.50
C ILE A 11 -10.21 -5.67 1.61
N ILE A 12 -10.83 -4.50 1.83
CA ILE A 12 -10.52 -3.29 1.07
C ILE A 12 -9.07 -2.85 1.32
N ASP A 13 -8.62 -2.82 2.58
CA ASP A 13 -7.26 -2.44 2.92
C ASP A 13 -6.21 -3.35 2.26
N TYR A 14 -6.43 -4.66 2.31
CA TYR A 14 -5.56 -5.63 1.64
C TYR A 14 -5.58 -5.46 0.12
N ALA A 15 -6.74 -5.21 -0.49
CA ALA A 15 -6.84 -4.96 -1.93
C ALA A 15 -6.06 -3.70 -2.34
N LEU A 16 -6.23 -2.60 -1.60
CA LEU A 16 -5.47 -1.36 -1.81
C LEU A 16 -3.97 -1.59 -1.58
N GLY A 17 -3.61 -2.41 -0.59
CA GLY A 17 -2.24 -2.79 -0.29
C GLY A 17 -1.59 -3.59 -1.41
N VAL A 18 -2.29 -4.58 -1.97
CA VAL A 18 -1.80 -5.37 -3.12
C VAL A 18 -1.57 -4.47 -4.33
N VAL A 19 -2.50 -3.54 -4.62
CA VAL A 19 -2.33 -2.58 -5.72
C VAL A 19 -1.11 -1.69 -5.50
N MET A 20 -0.96 -1.13 -4.30
CA MET A 20 0.18 -0.31 -3.92
C MET A 20 1.51 -1.06 -4.07
N TRP A 21 1.61 -2.26 -3.50
CA TRP A 21 2.83 -3.07 -3.57
C TRP A 21 3.16 -3.52 -5.00
N THR A 22 2.16 -3.79 -5.83
CA THR A 22 2.37 -4.10 -7.26
C THR A 22 2.97 -2.91 -8.01
N LEU A 23 2.51 -1.69 -7.72
CA LEU A 23 3.06 -0.46 -8.31
C LEU A 23 4.49 -0.17 -7.82
N ILE A 24 4.77 -0.39 -6.53
CA ILE A 24 6.14 -0.29 -5.99
C ILE A 24 7.05 -1.31 -6.68
N GLY A 25 6.57 -2.55 -6.83
CA GLY A 25 7.25 -3.61 -7.58
C GLY A 25 7.53 -3.20 -9.03
N ARG A 26 6.57 -2.56 -9.72
CA ARG A 26 6.76 -2.02 -11.06
C ARG A 26 7.89 -1.00 -11.12
N THR A 27 7.96 -0.06 -10.17
CA THR A 27 9.08 0.90 -10.11
C THR A 27 10.41 0.22 -9.82
N ALA A 28 10.45 -0.76 -8.90
CA ALA A 28 11.64 -1.55 -8.64
C ALA A 28 12.11 -2.30 -9.90
N MET A 29 11.19 -2.92 -10.65
CA MET A 29 11.51 -3.59 -11.91
C MET A 29 12.10 -2.63 -12.94
N ASN A 30 11.54 -1.43 -13.07
CA ASN A 30 12.05 -0.39 -13.97
C ASN A 30 13.45 0.12 -13.59
N MET A 31 13.89 -0.07 -12.34
CA MET A 31 15.25 0.28 -11.90
C MET A 31 16.30 -0.72 -12.41
N PHE A 32 15.93 -1.99 -12.51
CA PHE A 32 16.84 -3.07 -12.93
C PHE A 32 16.75 -3.38 -14.43
N GLN A 33 15.62 -3.10 -15.08
CA GLN A 33 15.38 -3.43 -16.48
C GLN A 33 14.56 -2.35 -17.19
N PRO A 34 14.81 -2.13 -18.50
CA PRO A 34 13.95 -1.26 -19.33
C PRO A 34 12.51 -1.77 -19.42
N GLU A 35 11.56 -0.84 -19.58
CA GLU A 35 10.12 -1.16 -19.64
C GLU A 35 9.73 -2.06 -20.84
N ASN A 36 10.53 -2.04 -21.91
CA ASN A 36 10.38 -2.86 -23.10
C ASN A 36 11.11 -4.22 -23.02
N SER A 37 11.61 -4.59 -21.84
CA SER A 37 12.29 -5.89 -21.64
C SER A 37 11.37 -7.06 -21.98
N ASP A 38 11.93 -8.07 -22.67
CA ASP A 38 11.20 -9.28 -23.03
C ASP A 38 10.95 -10.24 -21.85
N PHE A 39 11.49 -9.91 -20.68
CA PHE A 39 11.39 -10.70 -19.47
C PHE A 39 9.94 -10.90 -19.02
N PHE A 40 9.59 -12.14 -18.70
CA PHE A 40 8.22 -12.54 -18.33
C PHE A 40 7.64 -11.71 -17.18
N PHE A 41 8.39 -11.53 -16.09
CA PHE A 41 7.92 -10.76 -14.94
C PHE A 41 7.71 -9.29 -15.31
N MET A 42 8.59 -8.70 -16.12
CA MET A 42 8.42 -7.32 -16.58
C MET A 42 7.10 -7.17 -17.34
N LYS A 43 6.83 -8.05 -18.31
CA LYS A 43 5.57 -8.04 -19.08
C LYS A 43 4.33 -8.18 -18.18
N ALA A 44 4.39 -9.02 -17.15
CA ALA A 44 3.30 -9.16 -16.17
C ALA A 44 3.07 -7.86 -15.39
N PHE A 45 4.14 -7.26 -14.86
CA PHE A 45 4.04 -5.97 -14.15
C PHE A 45 3.51 -4.86 -15.06
N VAL A 46 4.05 -4.69 -16.28
CA VAL A 46 3.54 -3.74 -17.28
C VAL A 46 2.03 -3.93 -17.43
N LYS A 47 1.58 -5.16 -17.76
CA LYS A 47 0.18 -5.44 -18.08
C LYS A 47 -0.77 -5.17 -16.91
N LEU A 48 -0.33 -5.43 -15.68
CA LEU A 48 -1.13 -5.19 -14.48
C LEU A 48 -1.18 -3.70 -14.11
N THR A 49 -0.07 -2.98 -14.23
CA THR A 49 0.02 -1.59 -13.76
C THR A 49 -0.36 -0.56 -14.81
N ASP A 50 -0.18 -0.83 -16.11
CA ASP A 50 -0.44 0.12 -17.20
C ASP A 50 -1.87 0.66 -17.22
N PRO A 51 -2.93 -0.18 -17.12
CA PRO A 51 -4.31 0.31 -17.11
C PRO A 51 -4.52 1.28 -15.95
N LEU A 52 -3.98 0.96 -14.77
CA LEU A 52 -4.09 1.82 -13.59
C LEU A 52 -3.32 3.13 -13.79
N ILE A 53 -2.07 3.08 -14.24
CA ILE A 53 -1.26 4.28 -14.51
C ILE A 53 -1.93 5.19 -15.53
N ARG A 54 -2.57 4.64 -16.57
CA ARG A 54 -3.31 5.40 -17.58
C ARG A 54 -4.51 6.14 -16.99
N LEU A 55 -5.22 5.55 -16.04
CA LEU A 55 -6.31 6.22 -15.33
C LEU A 55 -5.82 7.41 -14.50
N TRP A 56 -4.61 7.30 -13.94
CA TRP A 56 -4.00 8.34 -13.11
C TRP A 56 -3.26 9.43 -13.89
N LYS A 57 -3.10 9.30 -15.21
CA LYS A 57 -2.43 10.31 -16.07
C LYS A 57 -2.84 11.77 -15.83
N PRO A 58 -4.13 12.12 -15.61
CA PRO A 58 -4.52 13.50 -15.34
C PRO A 58 -3.99 14.06 -14.02
N LEU A 59 -3.75 13.19 -13.04
CA LEU A 59 -3.24 13.54 -11.71
C LEU A 59 -1.71 13.51 -11.68
N THR A 60 -1.07 12.76 -12.57
CA THR A 60 0.39 12.64 -12.63
C THR A 60 1.04 13.91 -13.17
N PRO A 61 1.98 14.53 -12.44
CA PRO A 61 2.67 15.73 -12.92
C PRO A 61 3.63 15.41 -14.07
N GLN A 62 3.71 16.31 -15.06
CA GLN A 62 4.52 16.11 -16.27
C GLN A 62 6.03 16.14 -16.03
N PHE A 63 6.50 16.73 -14.93
CA PHE A 63 7.94 16.79 -14.60
C PHE A 63 8.50 15.46 -14.07
N LEU A 64 7.62 14.51 -13.74
CA LEU A 64 8.01 13.27 -13.10
C LEU A 64 8.61 12.29 -14.13
N LEU A 65 9.73 11.67 -13.78
CA LEU A 65 10.39 10.70 -14.65
C LEU A 65 9.45 9.51 -14.91
N PRO A 66 9.27 9.05 -16.17
CA PRO A 66 8.31 7.99 -16.49
C PRO A 66 8.45 6.73 -15.61
N PRO A 67 9.66 6.22 -15.29
CA PRO A 67 9.83 5.07 -14.41
C PRO A 67 9.33 5.26 -12.96
N LEU A 68 9.22 6.50 -12.50
CA LEU A 68 8.78 6.87 -11.15
C LEU A 68 7.25 7.08 -11.07
N VAL A 69 6.55 7.14 -12.20
CA VAL A 69 5.09 7.32 -12.23
C VAL A 69 4.35 6.26 -11.41
N PRO A 70 4.68 4.94 -11.51
CA PRO A 70 4.02 3.93 -10.69
C PRO A 70 4.18 4.19 -9.19
N LEU A 71 5.35 4.64 -8.74
CA LEU A 71 5.61 5.00 -7.35
C LEU A 71 4.78 6.20 -6.90
N TYR A 72 4.65 7.23 -7.75
CA TYR A 72 3.78 8.38 -7.48
C TYR A 72 2.32 7.94 -7.28
N VAL A 73 1.82 7.05 -8.15
CA VAL A 73 0.46 6.50 -7.99
C VAL A 73 0.36 5.66 -6.71
N ALA A 74 1.36 4.81 -6.42
CA ALA A 74 1.39 3.98 -5.21
C ALA A 74 1.28 4.82 -3.92
N TRP A 75 1.90 6.00 -3.90
CA TRP A 75 1.81 6.91 -2.77
C TRP A 75 0.38 7.38 -2.47
N PHE A 76 -0.50 7.55 -3.46
CA PHE A 76 -1.92 7.85 -3.19
C PHE A 76 -2.65 6.67 -2.57
N PHE A 77 -2.34 5.43 -2.97
CA PHE A 77 -2.90 4.24 -2.32
C PHE A 77 -2.42 4.13 -0.87
N TYR A 78 -1.15 4.47 -0.60
CA TYR A 78 -0.65 4.61 0.75
C TYR A 78 -1.44 5.66 1.54
N LEU A 79 -1.61 6.87 1.00
CA LEU A 79 -2.40 7.91 1.67
C LEU A 79 -3.85 7.48 1.93
N ALA A 80 -4.47 6.80 0.96
CA ALA A 80 -5.83 6.29 1.10
C ALA A 80 -5.93 5.29 2.27
N ARG A 81 -4.97 4.36 2.38
CA ARG A 81 -4.95 3.36 3.44
C ARG A 81 -4.68 3.96 4.82
N PHE A 82 -3.71 4.87 4.93
CA PHE A 82 -3.22 5.35 6.23
C PHE A 82 -3.90 6.61 6.76
N TYR A 83 -4.52 7.40 5.88
CA TYR A 83 -5.13 8.68 6.26
C TYR A 83 -6.61 8.75 5.91
N VAL A 84 -7.01 8.32 4.71
CA VAL A 84 -8.42 8.43 4.27
C VAL A 84 -9.29 7.38 4.95
N MET A 85 -8.89 6.12 4.94
CA MET A 85 -9.65 5.02 5.55
C MET A 85 -9.87 5.21 7.06
N PRO A 86 -8.83 5.52 7.87
CA PRO A 86 -9.02 5.77 9.30
C PRO A 86 -9.92 6.98 9.57
N TYR A 87 -9.76 8.05 8.78
CA TYR A 87 -10.60 9.24 8.87
C TYR A 87 -12.08 8.96 8.58
N LEU A 88 -12.38 8.22 7.50
CA LEU A 88 -13.74 7.89 7.10
C LEU A 88 -14.41 6.89 8.03
N LEU A 89 -13.64 5.95 8.59
CA LEU A 89 -14.16 4.86 9.44
C LEU A 89 -14.13 5.21 10.93
N GLY A 90 -13.51 6.34 11.30
CA GLY A 90 -13.51 6.85 12.68
C GLY A 90 -12.55 6.11 13.62
N TYR A 91 -11.56 5.39 13.10
CA TYR A 91 -10.53 4.71 13.92
C TYR A 91 -9.23 5.51 13.90
N SER A 92 -8.51 5.57 15.03
CA SER A 92 -7.29 6.39 15.12
C SER A 92 -6.13 5.75 14.35
N VAL A 93 -5.32 6.59 13.68
CA VAL A 93 -4.12 6.17 12.91
C VAL A 93 -3.15 5.36 13.77
N MET A 94 -3.08 5.67 15.06
CA MET A 94 -2.26 4.92 16.01
C MET A 94 -2.76 3.49 16.20
N GLY A 95 -4.05 3.21 16.04
CA GLY A 95 -4.64 1.87 16.09
C GLY A 95 -4.35 0.96 14.88
N MET A 96 -3.75 1.50 13.80
CA MET A 96 -3.37 0.71 12.61
C MET A 96 -1.86 0.51 12.49
N LEU A 97 -1.05 1.42 13.05
CA LEU A 97 0.41 1.26 13.19
C LEU A 97 0.81 0.53 14.49
N SER A 98 -0.05 0.54 15.51
CA SER A 98 0.01 -0.48 16.56
C SER A 98 -0.79 -1.68 16.05
N PHE A 99 -0.11 -2.69 15.53
CA PHE A 99 -0.79 -3.94 15.22
C PHE A 99 -1.52 -4.39 16.50
N PRO A 100 -2.84 -4.69 16.46
CA PRO A 100 -3.57 -5.16 17.63
C PRO A 100 -2.87 -6.34 18.31
N LEU A 101 -2.26 -7.22 17.50
CA LEU A 101 -1.44 -8.34 17.93
C LEU A 101 -0.16 -7.91 18.66
N GLU A 102 0.57 -6.91 18.15
CA GLU A 102 1.78 -6.39 18.79
C GLU A 102 1.44 -5.66 20.09
N GLY A 103 0.31 -4.93 20.13
CA GLY A 103 -0.21 -4.32 21.35
C GLY A 103 -0.59 -5.37 22.41
N GLU A 104 -1.19 -6.49 22.01
CA GLU A 104 -1.50 -7.61 22.90
C GLU A 104 -0.24 -8.35 23.39
N ILE A 105 0.72 -8.60 22.49
CA ILE A 105 2.02 -9.20 22.85
C ILE A 105 2.79 -8.28 23.80
N ALA A 106 2.85 -6.98 23.51
CA ALA A 106 3.50 -5.99 24.36
C ALA A 106 2.82 -5.88 25.72
N ALA A 107 1.48 -5.85 25.78
CA ALA A 107 0.73 -5.85 27.03
C ALA A 107 0.94 -7.15 27.83
N GLY A 108 1.00 -8.30 27.16
CA GLY A 108 1.31 -9.59 27.76
C GLY A 108 2.73 -9.64 28.34
N ILE A 109 3.72 -9.17 27.58
CA ILE A 109 5.11 -9.03 28.06
C ILE A 109 5.15 -8.07 29.26
N TYR A 110 4.50 -6.92 29.17
CA TYR A 110 4.48 -5.93 30.25
C TYR A 110 3.84 -6.49 31.53
N ALA A 111 2.77 -7.28 31.41
CA ALA A 111 2.12 -7.95 32.54
C ALA A 111 2.99 -9.07 33.17
N ILE A 112 3.89 -9.68 32.40
CA ILE A 112 4.83 -10.69 32.89
C ILE A 112 6.03 -10.02 33.59
N PHE A 113 6.55 -8.92 33.03
CA PHE A 113 7.76 -8.24 33.52
C PHE A 113 7.51 -7.19 34.59
N ASN A 114 6.28 -6.70 34.75
CA ASN A 114 5.90 -5.71 35.76
C ASN A 114 5.09 -6.33 36.92
N ARG A 115 5.38 -7.61 37.23
CA ARG A 115 4.97 -8.31 38.46
C ARG A 115 6.07 -8.24 39.50
#